data_AF-A0A951Z610-F1
#
_entry.id   AF-A0A951Z610-F1
#
_cell.length_a   1.000
_cell.length_b   1.000
_cell.length_c   1.000
_cell.angle_alpha   90.00
_cell.angle_beta   90.00
_cell.angle_gamma   90.00
#
_symmetry.space_group_name_H-M   'P 1'
#
loop_
_entity.id
_entity.type
_entity.pdbx_description
1 polymer ?
#
loop_
_entity_poly.entity_id
_entity_poly.type
_entity_poly.pdbx_seq_one_letter_code
_entity_poly.pdbx_strand_id
1 'polypeptide(L)'
;MPFEPLGTDERVSVPQKPEPDMDSAMLMGCTGFVFASIGGYFVSVWPFFVVGDLHTLTGLGTAAALGFVPAALLGFALVHRYRLPGACGAVGGAMATAIFLHLQLKLLEWGFELPDVPDPEYPPAMSWIAPLIWVLAIVLIEMAALSLWPEGGKKSSEA
;
A
#
# COMPACT_ATOMS: atom_id res chain seq x y z
N MET A 1 -46.50 -13.49 -15.50
CA MET A 1 -46.54 -12.88 -16.85
C MET A 1 -45.32 -13.40 -17.61
N PRO A 2 -45.47 -13.89 -18.85
CA PRO A 2 -44.33 -14.26 -19.67
C PRO A 2 -43.49 -13.02 -19.92
N PHE A 3 -42.20 -13.11 -19.60
CA PHE A 3 -41.25 -12.02 -19.81
C PHE A 3 -40.92 -11.98 -21.30
N GLU A 4 -41.50 -11.02 -22.01
CA GLU A 4 -41.15 -10.73 -23.39
C GLU A 4 -39.86 -9.88 -23.32
N PRO A 5 -38.70 -10.40 -23.74
CA PRO A 5 -37.46 -9.64 -23.67
C PRO A 5 -37.63 -8.39 -24.53
N LEU A 6 -37.40 -7.22 -23.93
CA LEU A 6 -37.34 -5.94 -24.63
C LEU A 6 -36.42 -6.12 -25.85
N GLY A 7 -36.96 -6.02 -27.06
CA GLY A 7 -36.25 -6.21 -28.33
C GLY A 7 -35.24 -5.09 -28.63
N THR A 8 -34.47 -4.69 -27.63
CA THR A 8 -33.42 -3.67 -27.65
C THR A 8 -32.05 -4.25 -28.04
N ASP A 9 -31.98 -5.53 -28.38
CA ASP A 9 -30.77 -6.14 -28.92
C ASP A 9 -30.56 -5.66 -30.36
N GLU A 10 -29.87 -4.53 -30.50
CA GLU A 10 -29.33 -4.14 -31.79
C GLU A 10 -28.41 -5.24 -32.30
N ARG A 11 -28.67 -5.70 -33.53
CA ARG A 11 -27.83 -6.72 -34.17
C ARG A 11 -26.45 -6.14 -34.39
N VAL A 12 -25.51 -6.49 -33.51
CA VAL A 12 -24.13 -6.05 -33.65
C VAL A 12 -23.56 -6.73 -34.90
N SER A 13 -23.25 -5.91 -35.91
CA SER A 13 -22.78 -6.36 -37.23
C SER A 13 -21.36 -6.94 -37.22
N VAL A 14 -20.65 -6.77 -36.09
CA VAL A 14 -19.26 -7.19 -35.90
C VAL A 14 -19.15 -7.95 -34.57
N PRO A 15 -18.44 -9.09 -34.52
CA PRO A 15 -18.16 -9.77 -33.26
C PRO A 15 -17.41 -8.83 -32.30
N GLN A 16 -18.07 -8.42 -31.20
CA GLN A 16 -17.41 -7.68 -30.14
C GLN A 16 -16.46 -8.62 -29.40
N LYS A 17 -15.28 -8.13 -29.04
CA LYS A 17 -14.41 -8.89 -28.13
C LYS A 17 -15.15 -9.03 -26.79
N PRO A 18 -15.08 -10.19 -26.13
CA PRO A 18 -15.68 -10.34 -24.81
C PRO A 18 -15.02 -9.33 -23.88
N GLU A 19 -15.79 -8.33 -23.46
CA GLU A 19 -15.37 -7.42 -22.40
C GLU A 19 -15.33 -8.20 -21.09
N PRO A 20 -14.35 -7.91 -20.21
CA PRO A 20 -14.32 -8.53 -18.90
C PRO A 20 -15.62 -8.22 -18.16
N ASP A 21 -16.23 -9.27 -17.65
CA ASP A 21 -17.40 -9.19 -16.78
C ASP A 21 -17.11 -8.23 -15.61
N MET A 22 -18.06 -7.31 -15.37
CA MET A 22 -17.89 -6.21 -14.40
C MET A 22 -17.64 -6.75 -12.99
N ASP A 23 -18.36 -7.81 -12.60
CA ASP A 23 -18.21 -8.43 -11.29
C ASP A 23 -16.82 -9.04 -11.12
N SER A 24 -16.33 -9.71 -12.17
CA SER A 24 -14.98 -10.28 -12.22
C SER A 24 -13.89 -9.20 -12.12
N ALA A 25 -14.07 -8.05 -12.78
CA ALA A 25 -13.14 -6.93 -12.71
C ALA A 25 -13.12 -6.28 -11.31
N MET A 26 -14.30 -6.08 -10.71
CA MET A 26 -14.44 -5.52 -9.37
C MET A 26 -13.82 -6.43 -8.30
N LEU A 27 -14.12 -7.74 -8.34
CA LEU A 27 -13.56 -8.73 -7.43
C LEU A 27 -12.03 -8.76 -7.52
N MET A 28 -11.46 -8.69 -8.72
CA MET A 28 -10.02 -8.67 -8.92
C MET A 28 -9.39 -7.40 -8.31
N GLY A 29 -10.02 -6.24 -8.47
CA GLY A 29 -9.57 -4.97 -7.88
C GLY A 29 -9.62 -4.98 -6.34
N CYS A 30 -10.76 -5.38 -5.75
CA CYS A 30 -10.91 -5.48 -4.30
C CYS A 30 -9.93 -6.47 -3.68
N THR A 31 -9.70 -7.60 -4.35
CA THR A 31 -8.71 -8.59 -3.91
C THR A 31 -7.31 -8.00 -3.90
N GLY A 32 -6.90 -7.32 -4.97
CA GLY A 32 -5.61 -6.62 -5.05
C GLY A 32 -5.44 -5.56 -3.95
N PHE A 33 -6.48 -4.76 -3.70
CA PHE A 33 -6.51 -3.76 -2.64
C PHE A 33 -6.28 -4.40 -1.25
N VAL A 34 -7.03 -5.44 -0.91
CA VAL A 34 -6.94 -6.12 0.39
C VAL A 34 -5.56 -6.76 0.58
N PHE A 35 -5.04 -7.45 -0.45
CA PHE A 35 -3.71 -8.05 -0.39
C PHE A 35 -2.61 -7.00 -0.22
N ALA A 36 -2.68 -5.88 -0.94
CA ALA A 36 -1.69 -4.81 -0.81
C ALA A 36 -1.72 -4.18 0.57
N SER A 37 -2.91 -3.93 1.12
CA SER A 37 -3.07 -3.31 2.44
C SER A 37 -2.57 -4.22 3.57
N ILE A 38 -3.10 -5.45 3.64
CA ILE A 38 -2.78 -6.39 4.71
C ILE A 38 -1.33 -6.87 4.57
N GLY A 39 -0.93 -7.26 3.35
CA GLY A 39 0.43 -7.71 3.08
C GLY A 39 1.47 -6.63 3.37
N GLY A 40 1.22 -5.41 2.89
CA GLY A 40 2.11 -4.26 3.15
C GLY A 40 2.25 -3.96 4.64
N TYR A 41 1.16 -4.02 5.41
CA TYR A 41 1.20 -3.83 6.86
C TYR A 41 2.07 -4.88 7.57
N PHE A 42 1.80 -6.18 7.35
CA PHE A 42 2.56 -7.23 8.03
C PHE A 42 4.04 -7.21 7.68
N VAL A 43 4.35 -6.99 6.39
CA VAL A 43 5.72 -6.87 5.88
C VAL A 43 6.43 -5.63 6.45
N SER A 44 5.70 -4.56 6.74
CA SER A 44 6.28 -3.35 7.33
C SER A 44 6.52 -3.46 8.83
N VAL A 45 5.64 -4.15 9.54
CA VAL A 45 5.60 -4.13 11.02
C VAL A 45 6.53 -5.17 11.65
N TRP A 46 6.69 -6.35 11.05
CA TRP A 46 7.46 -7.44 11.66
C TRP A 46 8.90 -7.08 12.12
N PRO A 47 9.69 -6.22 11.45
CA PRO A 47 11.06 -5.93 11.87
C PRO A 47 11.12 -5.22 13.22
N PHE A 48 10.08 -4.45 13.58
CA PHE A 48 9.98 -3.76 14.86
C PHE A 48 9.78 -4.71 16.05
N PHE A 49 9.45 -5.98 15.81
CA PHE A 49 9.41 -7.00 16.85
C PHE A 49 10.72 -7.79 16.96
N VAL A 50 11.55 -7.79 15.92
CA VAL A 50 12.79 -8.57 15.86
C VAL A 50 14.01 -7.72 16.24
N VAL A 51 14.02 -6.44 15.86
CA VAL A 51 15.08 -5.51 16.21
C VAL A 51 14.84 -5.00 17.64
N GLY A 52 15.69 -5.39 18.58
CA GLY A 52 15.53 -5.04 20.00
C GLY A 52 15.93 -3.60 20.34
N ASP A 53 16.90 -3.02 19.64
CA ASP A 53 17.51 -1.74 19.99
C ASP A 53 16.81 -0.52 19.34
N LEU A 54 15.48 -0.48 19.41
CA LEU A 54 14.68 0.59 18.78
C LEU A 54 14.92 1.99 19.38
N HIS A 55 15.48 2.07 20.58
CA HIS A 55 15.85 3.34 21.24
C HIS A 55 17.05 4.03 20.56
N THR A 56 17.85 3.28 19.79
CA THR A 56 18.97 3.82 19.01
C THR A 56 18.51 4.26 17.62
N LEU A 57 19.15 5.29 17.07
CA LEU A 57 18.86 5.73 15.70
C LEU A 57 19.18 4.65 14.66
N THR A 58 20.24 3.87 14.90
CA THR A 58 20.66 2.77 14.02
C THR A 58 19.68 1.60 14.05
N GLY A 59 19.20 1.20 15.23
CA GLY A 59 18.20 0.15 15.39
C GLY A 59 16.86 0.55 14.77
N LEU A 60 16.37 1.75 15.09
CA LEU A 60 15.16 2.29 14.49
C LEU A 60 15.26 2.39 12.96
N GLY A 61 16.37 2.94 12.45
CA GLY A 61 16.63 3.06 11.01
C GLY A 61 16.69 1.71 10.30
N THR A 62 17.28 0.70 10.95
CA THR A 62 17.38 -0.66 10.40
C THR A 62 16.00 -1.33 10.35
N ALA A 63 15.23 -1.26 11.45
CA ALA A 63 13.87 -1.79 11.49
C ALA A 63 12.97 -1.11 10.45
N ALA A 64 13.06 0.23 10.37
CA ALA A 64 12.33 1.01 9.38
C ALA A 64 12.72 0.63 7.95
N ALA A 65 14.00 0.51 7.62
CA ALA A 65 14.44 0.13 6.28
C ALA A 65 14.00 -1.30 5.91
N LEU A 66 14.12 -2.25 6.84
CA LEU A 66 13.70 -3.65 6.64
C LEU A 66 12.18 -3.78 6.49
N GLY A 67 11.40 -2.87 7.06
CA GLY A 67 9.95 -2.84 6.86
C GLY A 67 9.58 -2.13 5.57
N PHE A 68 10.20 -0.98 5.31
CA PHE A 68 9.86 -0.08 4.22
C PHE A 68 10.20 -0.68 2.86
N VAL A 69 11.44 -1.17 2.69
CA VAL A 69 11.92 -1.62 1.38
C VAL A 69 11.08 -2.78 0.85
N PRO A 70 10.82 -3.86 1.62
CA PRO A 70 9.99 -4.96 1.13
C PRO A 70 8.53 -4.56 0.93
N ALA A 71 7.99 -3.67 1.77
CA ALA A 71 6.61 -3.18 1.60
C ALA A 71 6.45 -2.32 0.35
N ALA A 72 7.41 -1.45 0.06
CA ALA A 72 7.45 -0.63 -1.15
C ALA A 72 7.58 -1.50 -2.41
N LEU A 73 8.42 -2.55 -2.38
CA LEU A 73 8.54 -3.50 -3.48
C LEU A 73 7.25 -4.29 -3.70
N LEU A 74 6.58 -4.71 -2.62
CA LEU A 74 5.29 -5.39 -2.69
C LEU A 74 4.21 -4.46 -3.27
N GLY A 75 4.13 -3.22 -2.79
CA GLY A 75 3.22 -2.20 -3.30
C GLY A 75 3.43 -1.96 -4.80
N PHE A 76 4.67 -1.73 -5.21
CA PHE A 76 5.05 -1.57 -6.61
C PHE A 76 4.64 -2.77 -7.49
N ALA A 77 4.91 -4.00 -7.02
CA ALA A 77 4.53 -5.22 -7.74
C ALA A 77 2.99 -5.37 -7.86
N LEU A 78 2.24 -4.98 -6.83
CA LEU A 78 0.78 -5.03 -6.83
C LEU A 78 0.18 -3.90 -7.68
N VAL A 79 0.79 -2.72 -7.75
CA VAL A 79 0.40 -1.68 -8.72
C VAL A 79 0.62 -2.15 -10.15
N HIS A 80 1.71 -2.87 -10.41
CA HIS A 80 1.93 -3.42 -11.73
C HIS A 80 0.81 -4.41 -12.15
N ARG A 81 0.30 -5.21 -11.20
CA ARG A 81 -0.70 -6.26 -11.48
C ARG A 81 -2.16 -5.79 -11.40
N TYR A 82 -2.46 -4.90 -10.45
CA TYR A 82 -3.82 -4.48 -10.09
C TYR A 82 -4.06 -2.98 -10.31
N ARG A 83 -3.05 -2.21 -10.74
CA ARG A 83 -3.14 -0.78 -11.07
C ARG A 83 -3.59 0.06 -9.86
N LEU A 84 -4.52 0.98 -10.08
CA LEU A 84 -5.02 1.91 -9.09
C LEU A 84 -5.53 1.21 -7.80
N PRO A 85 -6.32 0.12 -7.85
CA PRO A 85 -6.68 -0.65 -6.66
C PRO A 85 -5.47 -1.11 -5.82
N GLY A 86 -4.40 -1.56 -6.48
CA GLY A 86 -3.16 -1.97 -5.81
C GLY A 86 -2.49 -0.79 -5.10
N ALA A 87 -2.43 0.38 -5.75
CA ALA A 87 -1.83 1.60 -5.19
C ALA A 87 -2.62 2.08 -3.97
N CYS A 88 -3.95 2.13 -4.09
CA CYS A 88 -4.82 2.51 -2.97
C CYS A 88 -4.68 1.54 -1.79
N GLY A 89 -4.54 0.24 -2.06
CA GLY A 89 -4.30 -0.76 -1.04
C GLY A 89 -2.95 -0.57 -0.33
N ALA A 90 -1.87 -0.35 -1.10
CA ALA A 90 -0.54 -0.10 -0.55
C ALA A 90 -0.50 1.17 0.33
N VAL A 91 -1.13 2.26 -0.11
CA VAL A 91 -1.29 3.48 0.69
C VAL A 91 -2.11 3.22 1.97
N GLY A 92 -3.18 2.44 1.87
CA GLY A 92 -3.97 2.01 3.04
C GLY A 92 -3.15 1.25 4.08
N GLY A 93 -2.33 0.30 3.62
CA GLY A 93 -1.40 -0.45 4.48
C GLY A 93 -0.32 0.44 5.09
N ALA A 94 0.19 1.41 4.32
CA ALA A 94 1.17 2.38 4.80
C ALA A 94 0.59 3.31 5.89
N MET A 95 -0.68 3.72 5.76
CA MET A 95 -1.37 4.48 6.81
C MET A 95 -1.52 3.68 8.10
N ALA A 96 -1.93 2.42 8.01
CA ALA A 96 -2.02 1.53 9.19
C ALA A 96 -0.64 1.34 9.85
N THR A 97 0.40 1.19 9.05
CA THR A 97 1.78 1.06 9.52
C THR A 97 2.27 2.36 10.18
N ALA A 98 1.93 3.52 9.63
CA ALA A 98 2.28 4.82 10.19
C ALA A 98 1.65 5.03 11.57
N ILE A 99 0.38 4.64 11.73
CA ILE A 99 -0.28 4.63 13.04
C ILE A 99 0.45 3.71 14.01
N PHE A 100 0.79 2.49 13.59
CA PHE A 100 1.59 1.57 14.40
C PHE A 100 2.93 2.20 14.81
N LEU A 101 3.68 2.77 13.87
CA LEU A 101 4.98 3.39 14.14
C LEU A 101 4.86 4.57 15.12
N HIS A 102 3.82 5.39 14.96
CA HIS A 102 3.52 6.48 15.89
C HIS A 102 3.29 5.95 17.31
N LEU A 103 2.42 4.95 17.46
CA LEU A 103 2.10 4.34 18.75
C LEU A 103 3.33 3.65 19.36
N GLN A 104 4.14 2.96 18.55
CA GLN A 104 5.35 2.29 19.00
C GLN A 104 6.38 3.29 19.54
N LEU A 105 6.60 4.40 18.83
CA LEU A 105 7.51 5.45 19.29
C LEU A 105 6.97 6.15 20.56
N LYS A 106 5.64 6.34 20.66
CA LYS A 106 5.00 6.86 21.88
C LYS A 106 5.12 5.92 23.07
N LEU A 107 5.00 4.60 22.85
CA LEU A 107 5.20 3.59 23.89
C LEU A 107 6.64 3.59 24.39
N LEU A 108 7.62 3.74 23.49
CA LEU A 108 9.02 3.92 23.87
C LEU A 108 9.18 5.19 24.71
N GLU A 109 8.66 6.33 24.23
CA GLU A 109 8.68 7.61 24.96
C GLU A 109 8.13 7.50 26.40
N TRP A 110 6.99 6.82 26.59
CA TRP A 110 6.40 6.60 27.91
C TRP A 110 7.14 5.57 28.76
N GLY A 111 7.76 4.57 28.13
CA GLY A 111 8.60 3.59 28.82
C GLY A 111 9.80 4.21 29.54
N PHE A 112 10.26 5.39 29.10
CA PHE A 112 11.35 6.14 29.73
C PHE A 112 10.95 6.88 31.02
N GLU A 113 9.66 6.98 31.35
CA GLU A 113 9.28 7.44 32.69
C GLU A 113 9.65 6.42 33.78
N LEU A 114 10.11 5.21 33.40
CA LEU A 114 10.62 4.21 34.31
C LEU A 114 12.17 4.32 34.49
N PRO A 115 12.69 4.20 35.72
CA PRO A 115 14.10 4.47 36.05
C PRO A 115 15.17 3.61 35.34
N ASP A 116 14.79 2.46 34.76
CA ASP A 116 15.73 1.45 34.27
C ASP A 116 15.80 1.35 32.73
N VAL A 117 15.10 2.23 32.00
CA VAL A 117 15.05 2.18 30.53
C VAL A 117 16.02 3.21 29.92
N PRO A 118 16.91 2.81 29.00
CA PRO A 118 17.88 3.72 28.38
C PRO A 118 17.18 4.79 27.53
N ASP A 119 17.63 6.05 27.64
CA ASP A 119 17.06 7.18 26.90
C ASP A 119 17.17 7.01 25.37
N PRO A 120 16.16 7.46 24.60
CA PRO A 120 16.17 7.40 23.14
C PRO A 120 17.17 8.42 22.59
N GLU A 121 17.92 8.02 21.56
CA GLU A 121 18.88 8.93 20.89
C GLU A 121 18.20 10.02 20.05
N TYR A 122 16.90 9.89 19.78
CA TYR A 122 16.13 10.77 18.91
C TYR A 122 15.15 11.67 19.68
N PRO A 123 14.86 12.87 19.17
CA PRO A 123 13.94 13.80 19.83
C PRO A 123 12.48 13.30 19.76
N PRO A 124 11.61 13.72 20.70
CA PRO A 124 10.19 13.32 20.72
C PRO A 124 9.40 13.69 19.46
N ALA A 125 9.86 14.69 18.69
CA ALA A 125 9.28 15.06 17.41
C ALA A 125 9.34 13.91 16.38
N MET A 126 10.26 12.96 16.53
CA MET A 126 10.42 11.81 15.64
C MET A 126 9.16 10.92 15.62
N SER A 127 8.40 10.88 16.72
CA SER A 127 7.12 10.16 16.79
C SER A 127 6.10 10.64 15.74
N TRP A 128 6.21 11.87 15.25
CA TRP A 128 5.34 12.41 14.20
C TRP A 128 6.03 12.43 12.83
N ILE A 129 7.31 12.79 12.80
CA ILE A 129 8.06 12.95 11.55
C ILE A 129 8.24 11.60 10.84
N ALA A 130 8.63 10.54 11.57
CA ALA A 130 8.90 9.24 10.95
C ALA A 130 7.65 8.62 10.30
N PRO A 131 6.47 8.56 10.95
CA PRO A 131 5.24 8.12 10.30
C PRO A 131 4.82 8.97 9.09
N LEU A 132 5.00 10.29 9.16
CA LEU A 132 4.66 11.18 8.06
C LEU A 132 5.54 10.91 6.84
N ILE A 133 6.86 10.84 7.04
CA ILE A 133 7.83 10.52 5.98
C ILE A 133 7.51 9.16 5.37
N TRP A 134 7.14 8.16 6.19
CA TRP A 134 6.76 6.83 5.73
C TRP A 134 5.61 6.86 4.72
N VAL A 135 4.51 7.51 5.08
CA VAL A 135 3.32 7.63 4.21
C VAL A 135 3.67 8.39 2.95
N LEU A 136 4.34 9.54 3.08
CA LEU A 136 4.70 10.37 1.92
C LEU A 136 5.61 9.61 0.95
N ALA A 137 6.57 8.85 1.47
CA ALA A 137 7.48 8.07 0.65
C ALA A 137 6.73 6.96 -0.11
N ILE A 138 5.82 6.22 0.54
CA ILE A 138 5.00 5.21 -0.15
C ILE A 138 4.11 5.88 -1.21
N VAL A 139 3.40 6.96 -0.86
CA VAL A 139 2.54 7.67 -1.83
C VAL A 139 3.35 8.10 -3.06
N LEU A 140 4.55 8.65 -2.89
CA LEU A 140 5.41 9.04 -4.00
C LEU A 140 5.85 7.84 -4.85
N ILE A 141 6.20 6.72 -4.22
CA ILE A 141 6.58 5.48 -4.92
C ILE A 141 5.40 4.93 -5.72
N GLU A 142 4.20 4.87 -5.15
CA GLU A 142 3.02 4.35 -5.84
C GLU A 142 2.56 5.29 -6.98
N MET A 143 2.67 6.60 -6.78
CA MET A 143 2.43 7.58 -7.86
C MET A 143 3.44 7.42 -8.99
N ALA A 144 4.72 7.21 -8.66
CA ALA A 144 5.74 6.91 -9.65
C ALA A 144 5.42 5.60 -10.39
N ALA A 145 5.05 4.54 -9.66
CA ALA A 145 4.66 3.25 -10.23
C ALA A 145 3.47 3.37 -11.19
N LEU A 146 2.43 4.13 -10.82
CA LEU A 146 1.29 4.40 -11.69
C LEU A 146 1.68 5.19 -12.95
N SER A 147 2.55 6.20 -12.82
CA SER A 147 2.99 7.00 -13.98
C SER A 147 3.85 6.22 -14.98
N LEU A 148 4.54 5.16 -14.54
CA LEU A 148 5.28 4.25 -15.41
C LEU A 148 4.37 3.30 -16.20
N TRP A 149 3.14 3.08 -15.75
CA TRP A 149 2.14 2.26 -16.46
C TRP A 149 0.79 2.97 -16.55
N PRO A 150 0.67 4.02 -17.38
CA PRO A 150 -0.58 4.69 -17.62
C PRO A 150 -1.63 3.71 -18.15
N GLU A 151 -2.83 3.75 -17.57
CA GLU A 151 -3.98 2.99 -18.06
C GLU A 151 -4.30 3.43 -19.49
N GLY A 152 -4.28 2.48 -20.44
CA GLY A 152 -4.75 2.74 -21.80
C GLY A 152 -3.69 3.21 -22.80
N GLY A 153 -2.59 2.46 -22.92
CA GLY A 153 -1.85 2.40 -24.18
C GLY A 153 -2.64 1.66 -25.27
N LYS A 154 -3.73 2.25 -25.78
CA LYS A 154 -4.14 1.95 -27.16
C LYS A 154 -2.94 2.33 -28.02
N LYS A 155 -2.29 1.32 -28.61
CA LYS A 155 -1.43 1.55 -29.77
C LYS A 155 -2.23 2.44 -30.72
N SER A 156 -1.72 3.63 -31.00
CA SER A 156 -2.15 4.39 -32.18
C SER A 156 -1.93 3.46 -33.37
N SER A 157 -3.02 2.86 -33.83
CA SER A 157 -3.11 2.13 -35.09
C SER A 157 -3.24 3.19 -36.18
N GLU A 158 -2.16 3.91 -36.44
CA GLU A 158 -1.96 4.63 -37.68
C GLU A 158 -0.71 4.05 -38.35
N ALA A 159 -0.96 3.02 -39.17
CA ALA A 159 -0.15 2.63 -40.32
C ALA A 159 -1.06 1.90 -41.31
#